data_AF-G2KLK8-F1
#
_entry.id   AF-G2KLK8-F1
#
_cell.length_a   1.000
_cell.length_b   1.000
_cell.length_c   1.000
_cell.angle_alpha   90.00
_cell.angle_beta   90.00
_cell.angle_gamma   90.00
#
_symmetry.space_group_name_H-M   'P 1'
#
loop_
_entity.id
_entity.type
_entity.pdbx_description
1 polymer ?
#
loop_
_entity_poly.entity_id
_entity_poly.type
_entity_poly.pdbx_seq_one_letter_code
_entity_poly.pdbx_strand_id
1 'polypeptide(L)'
;MIRSEIFDDIYFSAANGWAETQHVFLGGNNLAQRWAEGMADRARFTIAETGFGTGLNMLSAWALFDDVAPAHLKLDLVSFELYPLTKNQIAEVLAPWADKLGQHRIDALLRDYPIRVAGWHRIELSPRVTLTLIFDDVNAALSRVVIPGGVDAWFLDGFAPAKNPGMWTDTVFNGMARLCAPGATFATFTAAGFVKRAMRELGYTVNRKRGFGYKWHMLAGSFPGTVHAAPQSQHQKIAVIGGGLAGTSVARALVDDGHRVVLFERDDIAAGASGNVRGMINPRISALRSHDSDFYASAYARALRVAARYPGAGFAACGNLHLIRDADKEKRFTSCRDHWGWHADHMQIVDADTASAIAGVRVDDAALYLPDGRQVSPREFCRAMAQGIECRNGVDISSIVRRDDEAGGWNVGGESFDAVILAAGIDCLKHPALAALPLHTVRGQIMSVEAGTPAPRANLCFGGYIGAAQDGVQVMGSTFQKWLDTTNLRDEDNIYILDQARGAVPAFAPGPVVDARAALRCAAQDRFPVIGALMDQPGLYVTTAHGSHGIVSSVAGARILADIIGGGVWSLPGDVVEALNPGRFARRTAQKG
;
A
#
# COMPACT_ATOMS: atom_id res chain seq x y z
N MET A 1 -17.75 -22.78 13.19
CA MET A 1 -18.54 -21.53 13.26
C MET A 1 -17.74 -20.56 14.09
N ILE A 2 -17.25 -19.46 13.51
CA ILE A 2 -16.54 -18.44 14.28
C ILE A 2 -17.57 -17.47 14.88
N ARG A 3 -17.55 -17.35 16.20
CA ARG A 3 -18.29 -16.34 16.97
C ARG A 3 -17.32 -15.22 17.30
N SER A 4 -17.76 -13.97 17.14
CA SER A 4 -17.05 -12.86 17.75
C SER A 4 -17.37 -12.84 19.24
N GLU A 5 -16.37 -13.05 20.08
CA GLU A 5 -16.51 -12.94 21.53
C GLU A 5 -16.84 -11.50 21.96
N ILE A 6 -16.31 -10.52 21.23
CA ILE A 6 -16.51 -9.09 21.51
C ILE A 6 -17.98 -8.67 21.31
N PHE A 7 -18.61 -9.15 20.24
CA PHE A 7 -19.99 -8.78 19.89
C PHE A 7 -21.04 -9.81 20.28
N ASP A 8 -20.61 -10.91 20.89
CA ASP A 8 -21.42 -12.05 21.23
C ASP A 8 -22.35 -12.52 20.09
N ASP A 9 -21.79 -12.58 18.88
CA ASP A 9 -22.55 -12.86 17.66
C ASP A 9 -21.72 -13.67 16.65
N ILE A 10 -22.39 -14.31 15.70
CA ILE A 10 -21.73 -15.14 14.69
C ILE A 10 -21.46 -14.31 13.43
N TYR A 11 -20.28 -14.50 12.81
CA TYR A 11 -19.98 -13.85 11.53
C TYR A 11 -20.95 -14.30 10.44
N PHE A 12 -21.18 -15.62 10.34
CA PHE A 12 -22.18 -16.22 9.46
C PHE A 12 -22.71 -17.52 10.06
N SER A 13 -23.92 -17.93 9.67
CA SER A 13 -24.40 -19.29 9.91
C SER A 13 -23.57 -20.28 9.09
N ALA A 14 -22.99 -21.29 9.75
CA ALA A 14 -22.11 -22.28 9.11
C ALA A 14 -22.81 -23.08 7.98
N ALA A 15 -24.14 -23.25 8.04
CA ALA A 15 -24.90 -23.97 7.01
C ALA A 15 -25.38 -23.07 5.86
N ASN A 16 -25.67 -21.80 6.14
CA ASN A 16 -26.43 -20.95 5.21
C ASN A 16 -25.73 -19.63 4.83
N GLY A 17 -24.52 -19.36 5.34
CA GLY A 17 -23.83 -18.08 5.13
C GLY A 17 -23.77 -17.64 3.67
N TRP A 18 -23.30 -18.53 2.79
CA TRP A 18 -23.24 -18.22 1.35
C TRP A 18 -24.62 -17.93 0.74
N ALA A 19 -25.65 -18.72 1.07
CA ALA A 19 -27.00 -18.50 0.55
C ALA A 19 -27.62 -17.19 1.06
N GLU A 20 -27.34 -16.81 2.32
CA GLU A 20 -27.73 -15.52 2.88
C GLU A 20 -27.02 -14.37 2.14
N THR A 21 -25.71 -14.48 1.88
CA THR A 21 -24.95 -13.53 1.07
C THR A 21 -25.54 -13.36 -0.34
N GLN A 22 -25.86 -14.47 -1.01
CA GLN A 22 -26.48 -14.46 -2.34
C GLN A 22 -27.82 -13.71 -2.34
N HIS A 23 -28.68 -13.98 -1.34
CA HIS A 23 -30.00 -13.36 -1.23
C HIS A 23 -29.93 -11.89 -0.83
N VAL A 24 -29.19 -11.58 0.24
CA VAL A 24 -29.18 -10.26 0.87
C VAL A 24 -28.35 -9.27 0.06
N PHE A 25 -27.08 -9.59 -0.20
CA PHE A 25 -26.15 -8.60 -0.74
C PHE A 25 -26.12 -8.59 -2.26
N LEU A 26 -25.95 -9.76 -2.89
CA LEU A 26 -25.92 -9.87 -4.35
C LEU A 26 -27.30 -9.62 -4.95
N GLY A 27 -28.32 -10.34 -4.47
CA GLY A 27 -29.71 -10.20 -4.89
C GLY A 27 -30.34 -8.89 -4.43
N GLY A 28 -30.03 -8.38 -3.23
CA GLY A 28 -30.55 -7.11 -2.75
C GLY A 28 -30.13 -5.92 -3.61
N ASN A 29 -28.90 -5.94 -4.12
CA ASN A 29 -28.32 -4.94 -5.03
C ASN A 29 -28.52 -5.25 -6.52
N ASN A 30 -29.22 -6.34 -6.86
CA ASN A 30 -29.46 -6.82 -8.24
C ASN A 30 -28.17 -6.94 -9.08
N LEU A 31 -27.06 -7.39 -8.48
CA LEU A 31 -25.74 -7.34 -9.14
C LEU A 31 -25.69 -8.12 -10.45
N ALA A 32 -26.29 -9.32 -10.48
CA ALA A 32 -26.29 -10.17 -11.67
C ALA A 32 -26.89 -9.47 -12.90
N GLN A 33 -28.08 -8.89 -12.72
CA GLN A 33 -28.76 -8.15 -13.79
C GLN A 33 -27.99 -6.88 -14.17
N ARG A 34 -27.53 -6.12 -13.18
CA ARG A 34 -26.78 -4.86 -13.42
C ARG A 34 -25.53 -5.10 -14.25
N TRP A 35 -24.77 -6.16 -13.97
CA TRP A 35 -23.57 -6.48 -14.71
C TRP A 35 -23.87 -7.04 -16.11
N ALA A 36 -24.90 -7.86 -16.26
CA ALA A 36 -25.28 -8.41 -17.56
C ALA A 36 -25.84 -7.35 -18.54
N GLU A 37 -26.62 -6.38 -18.04
CA GLU A 37 -27.43 -5.49 -18.89
C GLU A 37 -27.03 -4.01 -18.82
N GLY A 38 -26.34 -3.56 -17.76
CA GLY A 38 -26.21 -2.13 -17.42
C GLY A 38 -24.80 -1.54 -17.46
N MET A 39 -23.80 -2.26 -18.01
CA MET A 39 -22.38 -1.89 -17.87
C MET A 39 -21.60 -1.76 -19.19
N ALA A 40 -22.29 -1.66 -20.35
CA ALA A 40 -21.62 -1.57 -21.65
C ALA A 40 -20.60 -0.40 -21.72
N ASP A 41 -21.00 0.78 -21.22
CA ASP A 41 -20.17 2.01 -21.29
C ASP A 41 -19.36 2.29 -20.01
N ARG A 42 -19.33 1.35 -19.06
CA ARG A 42 -18.62 1.48 -17.78
C ARG A 42 -17.37 0.63 -17.82
N ALA A 43 -16.20 1.21 -17.50
CA ALA A 43 -14.98 0.40 -17.34
C ALA A 43 -14.79 -0.15 -15.92
N ARG A 44 -15.50 0.40 -14.92
CA ARG A 44 -15.38 0.00 -13.51
C ARG A 44 -16.73 -0.06 -12.82
N PHE A 45 -16.81 -0.96 -11.85
CA PHE A 45 -17.90 -1.09 -10.89
C PHE A 45 -17.32 -1.19 -9.48
N THR A 46 -17.82 -0.40 -8.53
CA THR A 46 -17.30 -0.35 -7.15
C THR A 46 -18.32 -0.88 -6.15
N ILE A 47 -17.94 -1.89 -5.38
CA ILE A 47 -18.70 -2.37 -4.21
C ILE A 47 -17.99 -1.90 -2.94
N ALA A 48 -18.73 -1.35 -1.98
CA ALA A 48 -18.22 -1.03 -0.66
C ALA A 48 -18.98 -1.77 0.46
N GLU A 49 -18.27 -2.21 1.50
CA GLU A 49 -18.80 -3.01 2.62
C GLU A 49 -18.32 -2.49 3.98
N THR A 50 -19.21 -2.45 4.96
CA THR A 50 -18.94 -1.91 6.31
C THR A 50 -18.41 -2.93 7.33
N GLY A 51 -18.15 -4.17 6.93
CA GLY A 51 -17.57 -5.22 7.76
C GLY A 51 -17.08 -6.40 6.92
N PHE A 52 -15.75 -6.54 6.77
CA PHE A 52 -15.16 -7.60 5.93
C PHE A 52 -15.39 -9.00 6.51
N GLY A 53 -15.21 -9.15 7.83
CA GLY A 53 -15.22 -10.40 8.54
C GLY A 53 -14.26 -11.43 7.92
N THR A 54 -14.84 -12.38 7.20
CA THR A 54 -14.13 -13.50 6.56
C THR A 54 -13.88 -13.26 5.08
N GLY A 55 -14.45 -12.21 4.49
CA GLY A 55 -14.44 -11.93 3.06
C GLY A 55 -15.48 -12.71 2.26
N LEU A 56 -16.42 -13.43 2.90
CA LEU A 56 -17.43 -14.24 2.21
C LEU A 56 -18.26 -13.45 1.20
N ASN A 57 -18.72 -12.24 1.56
CA ASN A 57 -19.49 -11.38 0.67
C ASN A 57 -18.67 -10.91 -0.54
N MET A 58 -17.43 -10.45 -0.29
CA MET A 58 -16.51 -10.00 -1.32
C MET A 58 -16.13 -11.10 -2.30
N LEU A 59 -15.82 -12.30 -1.81
CA LEU A 59 -15.52 -13.45 -2.66
C LEU A 59 -16.75 -13.97 -3.41
N SER A 60 -17.95 -13.88 -2.81
CA SER A 60 -19.19 -14.23 -3.51
C SER A 60 -19.51 -13.24 -4.63
N ALA A 61 -19.28 -11.94 -4.40
CA ALA A 61 -19.43 -10.90 -5.41
C ALA A 61 -18.42 -11.10 -6.56
N TRP A 62 -17.16 -11.43 -6.24
CA TRP A 62 -16.17 -11.78 -7.25
C TRP A 62 -16.57 -13.04 -8.04
N ALA A 63 -17.03 -14.11 -7.37
CA ALA A 63 -17.48 -15.31 -8.06
C ALA A 63 -18.61 -15.01 -9.07
N LEU A 64 -19.63 -14.26 -8.66
CA LEU A 64 -20.70 -13.83 -9.57
C LEU A 64 -20.17 -12.92 -10.70
N PHE A 65 -19.22 -12.03 -10.38
CA PHE A 65 -18.66 -11.11 -11.37
C PHE A 65 -17.97 -11.84 -12.51
N ASP A 66 -17.17 -12.87 -12.20
CA ASP A 66 -16.52 -13.67 -13.24
C ASP A 66 -17.55 -14.41 -14.12
N ASP A 67 -18.70 -14.79 -13.55
CA ASP A 67 -19.74 -15.55 -14.26
C ASP A 67 -20.57 -14.68 -15.23
N VAL A 68 -20.85 -13.41 -14.88
CA VAL A 68 -21.83 -12.59 -15.64
C VAL A 68 -21.32 -11.24 -16.14
N ALA A 69 -20.20 -10.73 -15.62
CA ALA A 69 -19.75 -9.37 -15.97
C ALA A 69 -19.00 -9.34 -17.31
N PRO A 70 -19.24 -8.33 -18.16
CA PRO A 70 -18.61 -8.21 -19.47
C PRO A 70 -17.09 -8.06 -19.34
N ALA A 71 -16.34 -8.64 -20.27
CA ALA A 71 -14.89 -8.85 -20.14
C ALA A 71 -14.06 -7.57 -19.90
N HIS A 72 -14.53 -6.41 -20.38
CA HIS A 72 -13.84 -5.13 -20.19
C HIS A 72 -14.05 -4.52 -18.81
N LEU A 73 -15.10 -4.91 -18.09
CA LEU A 73 -15.44 -4.35 -16.79
C LEU A 73 -14.42 -4.80 -15.75
N LYS A 74 -13.96 -3.87 -14.91
CA LYS A 74 -13.18 -4.13 -13.70
C LYS A 74 -14.05 -3.94 -12.44
N LEU A 75 -13.75 -4.70 -11.39
CA LEU A 75 -14.41 -4.65 -10.10
C LEU A 75 -13.45 -4.11 -9.04
N ASP A 76 -13.82 -3.00 -8.41
CA ASP A 76 -13.15 -2.49 -7.22
C ASP A 76 -14.01 -2.84 -5.99
N LEU A 77 -13.43 -3.60 -5.06
CA LEU A 77 -14.04 -3.98 -3.79
C LEU A 77 -13.40 -3.13 -2.68
N VAL A 78 -14.20 -2.53 -1.81
CA VAL A 78 -13.74 -1.73 -0.67
C VAL A 78 -14.39 -2.27 0.59
N SER A 79 -13.61 -2.65 1.60
CA SER A 79 -14.17 -3.17 2.85
C SER A 79 -13.51 -2.56 4.06
N PHE A 80 -14.31 -2.25 5.08
CA PHE A 80 -13.82 -1.84 6.39
C PHE A 80 -13.82 -3.03 7.35
N GLU A 81 -12.83 -3.11 8.23
CA GLU A 81 -12.74 -4.15 9.27
C GLU A 81 -12.00 -3.61 10.48
N LEU A 82 -12.60 -3.71 11.67
CA LEU A 82 -11.98 -3.25 12.91
C LEU A 82 -11.19 -4.36 13.63
N TYR A 83 -11.59 -5.63 13.43
CA TYR A 83 -11.03 -6.80 14.10
C TYR A 83 -10.61 -7.84 13.05
N PRO A 84 -9.54 -7.57 12.29
CA PRO A 84 -9.12 -8.46 11.21
C PRO A 84 -8.76 -9.86 11.74
N LEU A 85 -9.32 -10.88 11.11
CA LEU A 85 -9.00 -12.28 11.39
C LEU A 85 -7.61 -12.65 10.85
N THR A 86 -7.03 -13.71 11.41
CA THR A 86 -5.81 -14.33 10.86
C THR A 86 -6.11 -15.05 9.53
N LYS A 87 -5.08 -15.22 8.69
CA LYS A 87 -5.19 -16.01 7.44
C LYS A 87 -5.75 -17.42 7.68
N ASN A 88 -5.32 -18.08 8.75
CA ASN A 88 -5.76 -19.44 9.09
C ASN A 88 -7.25 -19.47 9.46
N GLN A 89 -7.73 -18.51 10.27
CA GLN A 89 -9.14 -18.39 10.60
C GLN A 89 -10.01 -18.13 9.37
N ILE A 90 -9.55 -17.25 8.46
CA ILE A 90 -10.25 -17.00 7.20
C ILE A 90 -10.33 -18.28 6.36
N ALA A 91 -9.22 -18.99 6.20
CA ALA A 91 -9.17 -20.25 5.45
C ALA A 91 -10.14 -21.29 6.02
N GLU A 92 -10.14 -21.49 7.34
CA GLU A 92 -11.01 -22.44 8.03
C GLU A 92 -12.50 -22.10 7.83
N VAL A 93 -12.87 -20.82 7.94
CA VAL A 93 -14.27 -20.41 7.76
C VAL A 93 -14.72 -20.53 6.32
N LEU A 94 -13.87 -20.23 5.35
CA LEU A 94 -14.25 -20.25 3.94
C LEU A 94 -14.23 -21.67 3.33
N ALA A 95 -13.51 -22.62 3.93
CA ALA A 95 -13.36 -23.98 3.42
C ALA A 95 -14.69 -24.68 3.06
N PRO A 96 -15.79 -24.59 3.85
CA PRO A 96 -17.07 -25.21 3.49
C PRO A 96 -17.71 -24.67 2.21
N TRP A 97 -17.31 -23.48 1.74
CA TRP A 97 -17.83 -22.84 0.53
C TRP A 97 -16.80 -22.79 -0.61
N ALA A 98 -15.68 -23.51 -0.51
CA ALA A 98 -14.64 -23.54 -1.53
C ALA A 98 -15.18 -23.87 -2.93
N ASP A 99 -16.09 -24.84 -3.05
CA ASP A 99 -16.71 -25.21 -4.33
C ASP A 99 -17.62 -24.12 -4.91
N LYS A 100 -18.21 -23.28 -4.05
CA LYS A 100 -19.09 -22.18 -4.47
C LYS A 100 -18.31 -20.92 -4.81
N LEU A 101 -17.26 -20.64 -4.06
CA LEU A 101 -16.41 -19.46 -4.23
C LEU A 101 -15.31 -19.68 -5.27
N GLY A 102 -14.96 -20.94 -5.55
CA GLY A 102 -13.76 -21.31 -6.30
C GLY A 102 -12.50 -21.19 -5.44
N GLN A 103 -11.80 -22.30 -5.24
CA GLN A 103 -10.60 -22.35 -4.38
C GLN A 103 -9.54 -21.31 -4.77
N HIS A 104 -9.34 -21.07 -6.07
CA HIS A 104 -8.38 -20.08 -6.56
C HIS A 104 -8.62 -18.65 -6.05
N ARG A 105 -9.88 -18.27 -5.75
CA ARG A 105 -10.21 -16.94 -5.20
C ARG A 105 -9.85 -16.84 -3.72
N ILE A 106 -10.08 -17.91 -2.98
CA ILE A 106 -9.64 -18.04 -1.58
C ILE A 106 -8.12 -18.00 -1.53
N ASP A 107 -7.44 -18.76 -2.37
CA ASP A 107 -5.98 -18.79 -2.44
C ASP A 107 -5.40 -17.43 -2.81
N ALA A 108 -6.01 -16.71 -3.76
CA ALA A 108 -5.60 -15.36 -4.13
C ALA A 108 -5.72 -14.37 -2.96
N LEU A 109 -6.82 -14.41 -2.23
CA LEU A 109 -7.00 -13.61 -1.01
C LEU A 109 -5.93 -13.97 0.02
N LEU A 110 -5.78 -15.26 0.39
CA LEU A 110 -4.87 -15.69 1.45
C LEU A 110 -3.39 -15.45 1.12
N ARG A 111 -2.99 -15.62 -0.14
CA ARG A 111 -1.63 -15.32 -0.61
C ARG A 111 -1.26 -13.88 -0.30
N ASP A 112 -2.12 -12.94 -0.68
CA ASP A 112 -1.87 -11.50 -0.59
C ASP A 112 -2.60 -10.82 0.59
N TYR A 113 -3.12 -11.58 1.55
CA TYR A 113 -3.77 -11.00 2.73
C TYR A 113 -2.72 -10.26 3.59
N PRO A 114 -2.99 -9.00 4.00
CA PRO A 114 -2.03 -8.14 4.65
C PRO A 114 -1.66 -8.62 6.06
N ILE A 115 -0.51 -8.16 6.56
CA ILE A 115 -0.25 -8.16 8.01
C ILE A 115 -1.32 -7.33 8.72
N ARG A 116 -1.65 -7.68 9.95
CA ARG A 116 -2.73 -7.03 10.72
C ARG A 116 -2.21 -5.77 11.41
N VAL A 117 -2.09 -4.72 10.59
CA VAL A 117 -1.77 -3.35 11.00
C VAL A 117 -2.87 -2.41 10.51
N ALA A 118 -3.28 -1.49 11.38
CA ALA A 118 -4.27 -0.48 11.01
C ALA A 118 -3.84 0.30 9.75
N GLY A 119 -4.79 0.59 8.86
CA GLY A 119 -4.53 1.33 7.62
C GLY A 119 -5.17 0.70 6.39
N TRP A 120 -4.70 1.14 5.21
CA TRP A 120 -5.31 0.80 3.92
C TRP A 120 -4.44 -0.23 3.20
N HIS A 121 -5.05 -1.33 2.79
CA HIS A 121 -4.38 -2.45 2.15
C HIS A 121 -5.01 -2.73 0.79
N ARG A 122 -4.39 -2.23 -0.28
CA ARG A 122 -4.76 -2.61 -1.66
C ARG A 122 -4.17 -3.98 -2.02
N ILE A 123 -5.00 -4.84 -2.58
CA ILE A 123 -4.75 -6.24 -2.91
C ILE A 123 -5.29 -6.50 -4.33
N GLU A 124 -4.39 -6.71 -5.28
CA GLU A 124 -4.75 -7.08 -6.64
C GLU A 124 -5.07 -8.59 -6.67
N LEU A 125 -6.36 -8.94 -6.66
CA LEU A 125 -6.85 -10.33 -6.57
C LEU A 125 -6.80 -11.05 -7.92
N SER A 126 -7.12 -10.32 -9.00
CA SER A 126 -7.02 -10.74 -10.40
C SER A 126 -6.78 -9.52 -11.30
N PRO A 127 -6.50 -9.69 -12.61
CA PRO A 127 -6.38 -8.56 -13.54
C PRO A 127 -7.64 -7.67 -13.63
N ARG A 128 -8.81 -8.20 -13.24
CA ARG A 128 -10.08 -7.48 -13.28
C ARG A 128 -10.62 -7.11 -11.89
N VAL A 129 -10.10 -7.69 -10.81
CA VAL A 129 -10.67 -7.53 -9.47
C VAL A 129 -9.61 -7.07 -8.47
N THR A 130 -9.88 -5.95 -7.80
CA THR A 130 -9.02 -5.39 -6.77
C THR A 130 -9.79 -5.18 -5.48
N LEU A 131 -9.19 -5.55 -4.35
CA LEU A 131 -9.73 -5.33 -3.00
C LEU A 131 -8.90 -4.26 -2.28
N THR A 132 -9.56 -3.22 -1.78
CA THR A 132 -9.01 -2.28 -0.79
C THR A 132 -9.60 -2.65 0.57
N LEU A 133 -8.80 -3.29 1.40
CA LEU A 133 -9.17 -3.69 2.75
C LEU A 133 -8.65 -2.65 3.75
N ILE A 134 -9.56 -2.03 4.50
CA ILE A 134 -9.28 -0.92 5.41
C ILE A 134 -9.40 -1.46 6.84
N PHE A 135 -8.27 -1.59 7.51
CA PHE A 135 -8.19 -1.97 8.91
C PHE A 135 -8.29 -0.73 9.79
N ASP A 136 -9.51 -0.29 10.04
CA ASP A 136 -9.81 0.90 10.85
C ASP A 136 -11.29 0.93 11.25
N ASP A 137 -11.64 1.80 12.20
CA ASP A 137 -13.04 2.07 12.52
C ASP A 137 -13.71 2.78 11.33
N VAL A 138 -14.80 2.19 10.83
CA VAL A 138 -15.58 2.72 9.71
C VAL A 138 -16.03 4.17 9.93
N ASN A 139 -16.33 4.56 11.18
CA ASN A 139 -16.72 5.94 11.51
C ASN A 139 -15.59 6.94 11.24
N ALA A 140 -14.34 6.55 11.54
CA ALA A 140 -13.17 7.39 11.33
C ALA A 140 -12.72 7.35 9.85
N ALA A 141 -12.67 6.16 9.27
CA ALA A 141 -12.11 5.92 7.95
C ALA A 141 -12.96 6.46 6.80
N LEU A 142 -14.30 6.38 6.89
CA LEU A 142 -15.19 6.73 5.79
C LEU A 142 -14.95 8.14 5.25
N SER A 143 -14.69 9.11 6.13
CA SER A 143 -14.43 10.51 5.75
C SER A 143 -13.15 10.69 4.94
N ARG A 144 -12.20 9.76 5.07
CA ARG A 144 -10.86 9.81 4.46
C ARG A 144 -10.77 9.02 3.16
N VAL A 145 -11.77 8.19 2.86
CA VAL A 145 -11.84 7.39 1.62
C VAL A 145 -12.10 8.28 0.41
N VAL A 146 -11.39 8.00 -0.69
CA VAL A 146 -11.55 8.68 -1.98
C VAL A 146 -11.83 7.64 -3.06
N ILE A 147 -12.99 7.76 -3.70
CA ILE A 147 -13.46 6.90 -4.79
C ILE A 147 -13.94 7.83 -5.91
N PRO A 148 -13.08 8.19 -6.88
CA PRO A 148 -13.42 9.19 -7.91
C PRO A 148 -14.68 8.86 -8.72
N GLY A 149 -14.93 7.57 -8.97
CA GLY A 149 -16.12 7.08 -9.68
C GLY A 149 -17.37 6.87 -8.82
N GLY A 150 -17.26 7.06 -7.51
CA GLY A 150 -18.27 6.70 -6.53
C GLY A 150 -18.46 5.19 -6.32
N VAL A 151 -19.24 4.83 -5.31
CA VAL A 151 -19.68 3.48 -4.99
C VAL A 151 -20.94 3.16 -5.76
N ASP A 152 -20.96 2.03 -6.46
CA ASP A 152 -22.11 1.54 -7.24
C ASP A 152 -23.07 0.66 -6.42
N ALA A 153 -22.54 -0.04 -5.42
CA ALA A 153 -23.32 -0.88 -4.51
C ALA A 153 -22.71 -0.94 -3.11
N TRP A 154 -23.55 -0.77 -2.09
CA TRP A 154 -23.18 -0.94 -0.68
C TRP A 154 -23.69 -2.27 -0.13
N PHE A 155 -22.78 -3.02 0.48
CA PHE A 155 -23.08 -4.09 1.42
C PHE A 155 -23.02 -3.50 2.82
N LEU A 156 -24.17 -3.04 3.32
CA LEU A 156 -24.25 -2.54 4.69
C LEU A 156 -24.37 -3.75 5.63
N ASP A 157 -23.20 -4.33 5.88
CA ASP A 157 -23.00 -5.53 6.69
C ASP A 157 -22.27 -5.22 8.00
N GLY A 158 -22.49 -6.08 8.98
CA GLY A 158 -21.97 -5.97 10.33
C GLY A 158 -22.85 -6.71 11.33
N PHE A 159 -22.43 -6.75 12.59
CA PHE A 159 -23.26 -7.37 13.62
C PHE A 159 -24.60 -6.65 13.78
N ALA A 160 -25.61 -7.40 14.23
CA ALA A 160 -26.97 -6.88 14.38
C ALA A 160 -26.96 -5.53 15.13
N PRO A 161 -27.78 -4.53 14.73
CA PRO A 161 -27.70 -3.20 15.32
C PRO A 161 -27.84 -3.14 16.84
N ALA A 162 -28.57 -4.09 17.43
CA ALA A 162 -28.70 -4.21 18.88
C ALA A 162 -27.40 -4.67 19.58
N LYS A 163 -26.51 -5.38 18.86
CA LYS A 163 -25.25 -5.92 19.37
C LYS A 163 -24.04 -5.06 19.02
N ASN A 164 -24.10 -4.29 17.93
CA ASN A 164 -23.04 -3.36 17.54
C ASN A 164 -23.60 -1.99 17.11
N PRO A 165 -24.23 -1.23 18.01
CA PRO A 165 -24.80 0.08 17.66
C PRO A 165 -23.74 1.08 17.15
N GLY A 166 -22.47 0.92 17.54
CA GLY A 166 -21.36 1.79 17.14
C GLY A 166 -21.06 1.83 15.64
N MET A 167 -21.52 0.83 14.88
CA MET A 167 -21.44 0.84 13.41
C MET A 167 -22.64 1.53 12.75
N TRP A 168 -23.81 1.55 13.38
CA TRP A 168 -25.06 2.02 12.77
C TRP A 168 -25.32 3.48 13.14
N THR A 169 -24.42 4.35 12.73
CA THR A 169 -24.41 5.78 13.11
C THR A 169 -24.73 6.69 11.92
N ASP A 170 -25.17 7.91 12.21
CA ASP A 170 -25.36 8.93 11.19
C ASP A 170 -24.05 9.24 10.46
N THR A 171 -22.91 9.17 11.13
CA THR A 171 -21.59 9.32 10.51
C THR A 171 -21.39 8.31 9.39
N VAL A 172 -21.73 7.04 9.63
CA VAL A 172 -21.62 5.98 8.61
C VAL A 172 -22.60 6.23 7.47
N PHE A 173 -23.87 6.52 7.75
CA PHE A 173 -24.87 6.73 6.71
C PHE A 173 -24.55 7.96 5.83
N ASN A 174 -24.09 9.07 6.44
CA ASN A 174 -23.62 10.25 5.72
C ASN A 174 -22.38 9.95 4.88
N GLY A 175 -21.43 9.19 5.44
CA GLY A 175 -20.22 8.76 4.73
C GLY A 175 -20.55 7.90 3.50
N MET A 176 -21.52 6.99 3.62
CA MET A 176 -22.03 6.20 2.49
C MET A 176 -22.63 7.10 1.42
N ALA A 177 -23.55 8.00 1.80
CA ALA A 177 -24.22 8.91 0.86
C ALA A 177 -23.22 9.78 0.08
N ARG A 178 -22.20 10.31 0.77
CA ARG A 178 -21.10 11.11 0.18
C ARG A 178 -20.35 10.37 -0.92
N LEU A 179 -20.21 9.05 -0.78
CA LEU A 179 -19.42 8.22 -1.70
C LEU A 179 -20.27 7.60 -2.82
N CYS A 180 -21.60 7.67 -2.77
CA CYS A 180 -22.47 7.03 -3.75
C CYS A 180 -22.37 7.68 -5.13
N ALA A 181 -22.11 6.83 -6.13
CA ALA A 181 -22.32 7.18 -7.53
C ALA A 181 -23.82 7.38 -7.83
N PRO A 182 -24.18 8.09 -8.91
CA PRO A 182 -25.57 8.20 -9.33
C PRO A 182 -26.25 6.85 -9.52
N GLY A 183 -27.39 6.67 -8.86
CA GLY A 183 -28.15 5.41 -8.91
C GLY A 183 -27.53 4.27 -8.09
N ALA A 184 -26.55 4.56 -7.21
CA ALA A 184 -25.96 3.57 -6.32
C ALA A 184 -27.03 2.82 -5.52
N THR A 185 -26.83 1.52 -5.31
CA THR A 185 -27.74 0.71 -4.50
C THR A 185 -27.15 0.40 -3.12
N PHE A 186 -27.99 0.02 -2.18
CA PHE A 186 -27.54 -0.63 -0.95
C PHE A 186 -28.44 -1.81 -0.61
N ALA A 187 -27.88 -2.78 0.13
CA ALA A 187 -28.64 -3.82 0.77
C ALA A 187 -28.08 -4.14 2.16
N THR A 188 -28.97 -4.54 3.08
CA THR A 188 -28.61 -4.97 4.43
C THR A 188 -29.59 -6.00 4.95
N PHE A 189 -29.11 -6.94 5.79
CA PHE A 189 -29.96 -7.97 6.39
C PHE A 189 -30.95 -7.41 7.42
N THR A 190 -30.69 -6.23 8.00
CA THR A 190 -31.53 -5.65 9.03
C THR A 190 -32.76 -4.94 8.45
N ALA A 191 -33.86 -4.94 9.20
CA ALA A 191 -35.06 -4.14 8.93
C ALA A 191 -35.38 -3.17 10.08
N ALA A 192 -34.37 -2.84 10.90
CA ALA A 192 -34.51 -1.94 12.03
C ALA A 192 -35.09 -0.58 11.62
N GLY A 193 -36.07 -0.09 12.39
CA GLY A 193 -36.81 1.13 12.04
C GLY A 193 -35.95 2.38 11.99
N PHE A 194 -34.93 2.50 12.85
CA PHE A 194 -34.06 3.67 12.88
C PHE A 194 -33.14 3.74 11.65
N VAL A 195 -32.57 2.60 11.22
CA VAL A 195 -31.76 2.51 10.00
C VAL A 195 -32.57 2.96 8.79
N LYS A 196 -33.82 2.47 8.68
CA LYS A 196 -34.73 2.86 7.60
C LYS A 196 -35.03 4.37 7.59
N ARG A 197 -35.22 4.98 8.77
CA ARG A 197 -35.49 6.42 8.89
C ARG A 197 -34.26 7.24 8.48
N ALA A 198 -33.10 6.94 9.07
CA ALA A 198 -31.85 7.65 8.77
C ALA A 198 -31.52 7.62 7.27
N MET A 199 -31.62 6.44 6.64
CA MET A 199 -31.40 6.32 5.18
C MET A 199 -32.38 7.18 4.37
N ARG A 200 -33.67 7.22 4.74
CA ARG A 200 -34.67 8.05 4.05
C ARG A 200 -34.42 9.54 4.22
N GLU A 201 -34.03 9.96 5.42
CA GLU A 201 -33.70 11.36 5.73
C GLU A 201 -32.50 11.86 4.91
N LEU A 202 -31.56 10.97 4.58
CA LEU A 202 -30.45 11.26 3.68
C LEU A 202 -30.83 11.29 2.20
N GLY A 203 -32.05 10.88 1.84
CA GLY A 203 -32.54 10.87 0.45
C GLY A 203 -32.47 9.52 -0.26
N TYR A 204 -32.22 8.42 0.46
CA TYR A 204 -32.34 7.09 -0.13
C TYR A 204 -33.79 6.71 -0.39
N THR A 205 -34.04 6.09 -1.54
CA THR A 205 -35.27 5.32 -1.77
C THR A 205 -35.10 3.98 -1.08
N VAL A 206 -35.84 3.76 0.03
CA VAL A 206 -35.71 2.54 0.85
C VAL A 206 -36.93 1.64 0.76
N ASN A 207 -36.70 0.40 0.33
CA ASN A 207 -37.69 -0.64 0.15
C ASN A 207 -37.49 -1.79 1.16
N ARG A 208 -38.60 -2.33 1.68
CA ARG A 208 -38.57 -3.59 2.44
C ARG A 208 -38.65 -4.75 1.46
N LYS A 209 -37.69 -5.66 1.50
CA LYS A 209 -37.68 -6.93 0.75
C LYS A 209 -37.86 -8.10 1.73
N ARG A 210 -38.24 -9.27 1.21
CA ARG A 210 -38.30 -10.52 1.99
C ARG A 210 -36.90 -10.86 2.51
N GLY A 211 -36.76 -11.12 3.81
CA GLY A 211 -35.48 -11.54 4.39
C GLY A 211 -35.14 -13.00 4.05
N PHE A 212 -33.89 -13.39 4.35
CA PHE A 212 -33.41 -14.74 4.12
C PHE A 212 -33.80 -15.69 5.26
N GLY A 213 -34.13 -16.95 4.91
CA GLY A 213 -34.49 -17.97 5.89
C GLY A 213 -35.70 -17.58 6.74
N TYR A 214 -35.50 -17.51 8.06
CA TYR A 214 -36.54 -17.15 9.03
C TYR A 214 -36.74 -15.63 9.20
N LYS A 215 -35.84 -14.79 8.65
CA LYS A 215 -35.97 -13.33 8.73
C LYS A 215 -37.08 -12.87 7.79
N TRP A 216 -38.12 -12.24 8.34
CA TRP A 216 -39.26 -11.76 7.55
C TRP A 216 -38.89 -10.65 6.56
N HIS A 217 -38.09 -9.68 7.01
CA HIS A 217 -37.77 -8.48 6.25
C HIS A 217 -36.28 -8.19 6.26
N MET A 218 -35.83 -7.59 5.16
CA MET A 218 -34.53 -6.94 4.99
C MET A 218 -34.74 -5.59 4.29
N LEU A 219 -33.71 -4.75 4.21
CA LEU A 219 -33.77 -3.47 3.49
C LEU A 219 -32.88 -3.50 2.26
N ALA A 220 -33.39 -2.91 1.18
CA ALA A 220 -32.62 -2.58 -0.01
C ALA A 220 -33.13 -1.26 -0.59
N GLY A 221 -32.28 -0.56 -1.31
CA GLY A 221 -32.65 0.73 -1.84
C GLY A 221 -31.65 1.30 -2.83
N SER A 222 -31.93 2.51 -3.27
CA SER A 222 -31.11 3.26 -4.20
C SER A 222 -30.94 4.70 -3.73
N PHE A 223 -29.84 5.30 -4.14
CA PHE A 223 -29.50 6.68 -3.88
C PHE A 223 -29.29 7.40 -5.21
N PRO A 224 -29.86 8.60 -5.41
CA PRO A 224 -29.62 9.37 -6.63
C PRO A 224 -28.15 9.73 -6.82
N GLY A 225 -27.35 9.68 -5.75
CA GLY A 225 -25.91 9.94 -5.79
C GLY A 225 -25.57 11.41 -6.03
N THR A 226 -24.33 11.76 -5.73
CA THR A 226 -23.78 13.09 -6.03
C THR A 226 -22.40 13.00 -6.69
N VAL A 227 -21.77 11.83 -6.66
CA VAL A 227 -20.45 11.58 -7.23
C VAL A 227 -20.57 11.24 -8.70
N HIS A 228 -20.55 12.26 -9.56
CA HIS A 228 -20.40 12.01 -10.99
C HIS A 228 -18.97 11.53 -11.25
N ALA A 229 -18.85 10.41 -11.95
CA ALA A 229 -17.54 9.87 -12.31
C ALA A 229 -16.74 10.95 -13.05
N ALA A 230 -15.54 11.25 -12.53
CA ALA A 230 -14.59 12.05 -13.28
C ALA A 230 -14.32 11.37 -14.64
N PRO A 231 -14.02 12.14 -15.70
CA PRO A 231 -13.60 11.56 -16.97
C PRO A 231 -12.48 10.54 -16.71
N GLN A 232 -12.61 9.34 -17.26
CA GLN A 232 -11.51 8.38 -17.19
C GLN A 232 -10.27 9.00 -17.81
N SER A 233 -9.12 8.74 -17.20
CA SER A 233 -7.86 9.17 -17.77
C SER A 233 -7.72 8.63 -19.18
N GLN A 234 -7.48 9.55 -20.11
CA GLN A 234 -7.21 9.24 -21.50
C GLN A 234 -5.76 8.82 -21.73
N HIS A 235 -4.94 8.75 -20.67
CA HIS A 235 -3.52 8.41 -20.80
C HIS A 235 -3.35 6.93 -21.13
N GLN A 236 -3.17 6.63 -22.42
CA GLN A 236 -2.92 5.28 -22.91
C GLN A 236 -1.43 4.98 -22.91
N LYS A 237 -0.59 5.96 -23.28
CA LYS A 237 0.85 5.82 -23.44
C LYS A 237 1.62 6.77 -22.53
N ILE A 238 2.41 6.20 -21.62
CA ILE A 238 3.06 6.92 -20.52
C ILE A 238 4.58 6.72 -20.57
N ALA A 239 5.33 7.82 -20.49
CA ALA A 239 6.79 7.76 -20.30
C ALA A 239 7.14 7.77 -18.82
N VAL A 240 8.06 6.90 -18.41
CA VAL A 240 8.64 6.90 -17.05
C VAL A 240 10.13 7.18 -17.16
N ILE A 241 10.62 8.21 -16.46
CA ILE A 241 12.00 8.66 -16.52
C ILE A 241 12.75 8.22 -15.27
N GLY A 242 13.67 7.27 -15.41
CA GLY A 242 14.52 6.70 -14.37
C GLY A 242 14.20 5.24 -14.05
N GLY A 243 15.17 4.35 -14.17
CA GLY A 243 15.10 2.91 -13.95
C GLY A 243 15.44 2.45 -12.53
N GLY A 244 15.27 3.32 -11.52
CA GLY A 244 15.40 2.95 -10.11
C GLY A 244 14.14 2.30 -9.52
N LEU A 245 14.12 2.09 -8.21
CA LEU A 245 12.98 1.51 -7.49
C LEU A 245 11.66 2.26 -7.77
N ALA A 246 11.71 3.60 -7.77
CA ALA A 246 10.54 4.44 -8.02
C ALA A 246 9.99 4.24 -9.44
N GLY A 247 10.84 4.31 -10.46
CA GLY A 247 10.41 4.21 -11.85
C GLY A 247 10.00 2.81 -12.26
N THR A 248 10.76 1.78 -11.86
CA THR A 248 10.40 0.38 -12.15
C THR A 248 9.10 -0.02 -11.43
N SER A 249 8.88 0.42 -10.18
CA SER A 249 7.64 0.16 -9.47
C SER A 249 6.43 0.81 -10.15
N VAL A 250 6.52 2.10 -10.53
CA VAL A 250 5.39 2.80 -11.15
C VAL A 250 5.12 2.30 -12.57
N ALA A 251 6.17 1.98 -13.34
CA ALA A 251 6.03 1.38 -14.65
C ALA A 251 5.28 0.04 -14.56
N ARG A 252 5.67 -0.83 -13.61
CA ARG A 252 4.98 -2.11 -13.40
C ARG A 252 3.51 -1.91 -13.01
N ALA A 253 3.24 -1.04 -12.04
CA ALA A 253 1.87 -0.77 -11.59
C ALA A 253 0.97 -0.25 -12.71
N LEU A 254 1.49 0.58 -13.61
CA LEU A 254 0.75 1.10 -14.76
C LEU A 254 0.54 0.04 -15.85
N VAL A 255 1.54 -0.81 -16.12
CA VAL A 255 1.39 -1.96 -17.03
C VAL A 255 0.36 -2.95 -16.48
N ASP A 256 0.37 -3.24 -15.18
CA ASP A 256 -0.64 -4.07 -14.50
C ASP A 256 -2.06 -3.51 -14.69
N ASP A 257 -2.18 -2.18 -14.68
CA ASP A 257 -3.45 -1.49 -14.89
C ASP A 257 -3.88 -1.43 -16.36
N GLY A 258 -3.01 -1.81 -17.30
CA GLY A 258 -3.28 -1.90 -18.74
C GLY A 258 -2.76 -0.72 -19.57
N HIS A 259 -1.94 0.17 -19.00
CA HIS A 259 -1.32 1.27 -19.74
C HIS A 259 -0.13 0.79 -20.56
N ARG A 260 0.10 1.41 -21.73
CA ARG A 260 1.36 1.25 -22.48
C ARG A 260 2.42 2.13 -21.84
N VAL A 261 3.50 1.53 -21.34
CA VAL A 261 4.57 2.25 -20.65
C VAL A 261 5.89 2.09 -21.37
N VAL A 262 6.64 3.20 -21.51
CA VAL A 262 8.04 3.20 -21.93
C VAL A 262 8.89 3.73 -20.78
N LEU A 263 9.80 2.90 -20.28
CA LEU A 263 10.74 3.25 -19.22
C LEU A 263 12.07 3.68 -19.83
N PHE A 264 12.51 4.90 -19.54
CA PHE A 264 13.80 5.43 -19.97
C PHE A 264 14.80 5.39 -18.82
N GLU A 265 16.00 4.87 -19.08
CA GLU A 265 17.12 4.83 -18.14
C GLU A 265 18.41 5.22 -18.88
N ARG A 266 19.20 6.12 -18.29
CA ARG A 266 20.42 6.63 -18.92
C ARG A 266 21.57 5.62 -18.87
N ASP A 267 21.59 4.79 -17.84
CA ASP A 267 22.60 3.76 -17.60
C ASP A 267 21.93 2.39 -17.72
N ASP A 268 22.13 1.53 -16.72
CA ASP A 268 21.38 0.28 -16.53
C ASP A 268 20.31 0.43 -15.44
N ILE A 269 19.29 -0.43 -15.50
CA ILE A 269 18.28 -0.55 -14.45
C ILE A 269 18.96 -0.71 -13.07
N ALA A 270 18.54 0.13 -12.13
CA ALA A 270 19.05 0.26 -10.78
C ALA A 270 20.51 0.75 -10.63
N ALA A 271 21.13 1.37 -11.63
CA ALA A 271 22.50 1.90 -11.50
C ALA A 271 22.64 3.01 -10.43
N GLY A 272 21.58 3.82 -10.23
CA GLY A 272 21.53 4.88 -9.21
C GLY A 272 21.37 4.39 -7.77
N ALA A 273 20.74 5.16 -6.88
CA ALA A 273 20.62 4.83 -5.45
C ALA A 273 20.04 3.42 -5.14
N SER A 274 19.27 2.87 -6.07
CA SER A 274 18.65 1.54 -5.99
C SER A 274 19.60 0.35 -6.25
N GLY A 275 20.89 0.59 -6.49
CA GLY A 275 21.84 -0.46 -6.89
C GLY A 275 22.40 -1.35 -5.78
N ASN A 276 21.91 -1.25 -4.54
CA ASN A 276 22.43 -2.07 -3.44
C ASN A 276 22.13 -3.57 -3.68
N VAL A 277 23.07 -4.46 -3.32
CA VAL A 277 22.89 -5.92 -3.39
C VAL A 277 21.83 -6.43 -2.41
N ARG A 278 21.69 -5.77 -1.26
CA ARG A 278 20.71 -6.11 -0.22
C ARG A 278 20.22 -4.83 0.46
N GLY A 279 19.00 -4.88 0.96
CA GLY A 279 18.36 -3.85 1.74
C GLY A 279 17.24 -4.44 2.58
N MET A 280 16.78 -3.67 3.56
CA MET A 280 15.77 -4.12 4.50
C MET A 280 14.40 -3.59 4.12
N ILE A 281 13.40 -4.47 4.10
CA ILE A 281 11.99 -4.06 4.12
C ILE A 281 11.68 -3.69 5.57
N ASN A 282 11.56 -2.40 5.84
CA ASN A 282 11.46 -1.85 7.19
C ASN A 282 10.51 -0.63 7.17
N PRO A 283 9.54 -0.51 8.11
CA PRO A 283 8.74 0.69 8.22
C PRO A 283 9.57 1.84 8.82
N ARG A 284 9.11 3.07 8.60
CA ARG A 284 9.59 4.22 9.36
C ARG A 284 8.78 4.33 10.64
N ILE A 285 9.44 4.23 11.79
CA ILE A 285 8.78 4.25 13.11
C ILE A 285 8.80 5.67 13.69
N SER A 286 7.64 6.15 14.16
CA SER A 286 7.52 7.41 14.92
C SER A 286 6.66 7.22 16.17
N ALA A 287 6.84 8.11 17.15
CA ALA A 287 6.10 8.03 18.41
C ALA A 287 4.63 8.42 18.20
N LEU A 288 4.42 9.51 17.46
CA LEU A 288 3.10 10.03 17.10
C LEU A 288 2.65 9.42 15.79
N ARG A 289 1.36 9.10 15.72
CA ARG A 289 0.68 8.73 14.48
C ARG A 289 0.34 10.00 13.70
N SER A 290 0.78 10.06 12.45
CA SER A 290 0.55 11.16 11.52
C SER A 290 0.35 10.63 10.09
N HIS A 291 0.21 11.50 9.10
CA HIS A 291 0.16 11.09 7.70
C HIS A 291 1.39 10.28 7.27
N ASP A 292 2.58 10.61 7.78
CA ASP A 292 3.80 9.84 7.55
C ASP A 292 3.65 8.40 8.10
N SER A 293 3.14 8.25 9.32
CA SER A 293 2.94 6.95 9.95
C SER A 293 1.96 6.07 9.17
N ASP A 294 0.81 6.63 8.80
CA ASP A 294 -0.23 5.93 8.03
C ASP A 294 0.32 5.47 6.66
N PHE A 295 1.11 6.32 6.00
CA PHE A 295 1.80 5.97 4.75
C PHE A 295 2.79 4.83 4.97
N TYR A 296 3.72 4.95 5.93
CA TYR A 296 4.81 3.97 6.08
C TYR A 296 4.33 2.61 6.63
N ALA A 297 3.28 2.57 7.45
CA ALA A 297 2.66 1.32 7.89
C ALA A 297 2.04 0.55 6.70
N SER A 298 1.23 1.24 5.89
CA SER A 298 0.60 0.67 4.69
C SER A 298 1.65 0.31 3.62
N ALA A 299 2.68 1.14 3.45
CA ALA A 299 3.78 0.92 2.51
C ALA A 299 4.61 -0.31 2.90
N TYR A 300 4.91 -0.50 4.18
CA TYR A 300 5.59 -1.69 4.67
C TYR A 300 4.77 -2.95 4.39
N ALA A 301 3.48 -2.95 4.77
CA ALA A 301 2.59 -4.08 4.52
C ALA A 301 2.51 -4.43 3.02
N ARG A 302 2.43 -3.43 2.14
CA ARG A 302 2.42 -3.62 0.69
C ARG A 302 3.75 -4.18 0.18
N ALA A 303 4.88 -3.60 0.60
CA ALA A 303 6.20 -4.02 0.14
C ALA A 303 6.51 -5.48 0.47
N LEU A 304 6.08 -5.96 1.64
CA LEU A 304 6.20 -7.38 2.01
C LEU A 304 5.49 -8.30 1.00
N ARG A 305 4.27 -7.95 0.60
CA ARG A 305 3.47 -8.74 -0.35
C ARG A 305 4.02 -8.65 -1.77
N VAL A 306 4.32 -7.44 -2.23
CA VAL A 306 4.82 -7.22 -3.59
C VAL A 306 6.18 -7.87 -3.79
N ALA A 307 7.12 -7.72 -2.85
CA ALA A 307 8.44 -8.35 -2.97
C ALA A 307 8.35 -9.89 -2.99
N ALA A 308 7.40 -10.48 -2.26
CA ALA A 308 7.19 -11.93 -2.27
C ALA A 308 6.75 -12.48 -3.65
N ARG A 309 6.22 -11.63 -4.55
CA ARG A 309 5.88 -12.01 -5.93
C ARG A 309 7.11 -12.18 -6.82
N TYR A 310 8.29 -11.75 -6.36
CA TYR A 310 9.55 -11.78 -7.11
C TYR A 310 10.60 -12.60 -6.34
N PRO A 311 10.52 -13.94 -6.33
CA PRO A 311 11.45 -14.78 -5.57
C PRO A 311 12.92 -14.59 -5.99
N GLY A 312 13.18 -14.21 -7.25
CA GLY A 312 14.53 -13.88 -7.75
C GLY A 312 15.09 -12.56 -7.22
N ALA A 313 14.31 -11.75 -6.51
CA ALA A 313 14.75 -10.44 -6.01
C ALA A 313 15.51 -10.53 -4.67
N GLY A 314 15.98 -11.71 -4.24
CA GLY A 314 16.66 -11.89 -2.95
C GLY A 314 15.74 -11.69 -1.74
N PHE A 315 14.46 -12.04 -1.88
CA PHE A 315 13.47 -11.89 -0.83
C PHE A 315 13.62 -12.97 0.24
N ALA A 316 13.94 -12.59 1.47
CA ALA A 316 14.27 -13.56 2.51
C ALA A 316 13.83 -13.15 3.92
N ALA A 317 13.17 -14.10 4.60
CA ALA A 317 12.68 -14.01 5.98
C ALA A 317 13.84 -13.95 6.98
N CYS A 318 13.83 -12.91 7.83
CA CYS A 318 14.84 -12.77 8.87
C CYS A 318 14.35 -11.98 10.10
N GLY A 319 13.25 -11.22 9.99
CA GLY A 319 12.82 -10.31 11.04
C GLY A 319 13.73 -9.08 11.15
N ASN A 320 13.21 -8.03 11.79
CA ASN A 320 13.96 -6.81 12.10
C ASN A 320 13.92 -6.55 13.61
N LEU A 321 15.08 -6.34 14.22
CA LEU A 321 15.23 -5.89 15.60
C LEU A 321 15.73 -4.45 15.61
N HIS A 322 14.93 -3.54 16.14
CA HIS A 322 15.34 -2.16 16.39
C HIS A 322 15.75 -2.03 17.85
N LEU A 323 17.07 -1.93 18.10
CA LEU A 323 17.64 -1.87 19.44
C LEU A 323 17.26 -0.56 20.14
N ILE A 324 16.80 -0.69 21.38
CA ILE A 324 16.39 0.39 22.28
C ILE A 324 17.60 0.79 23.11
N ARG A 325 18.36 1.76 22.61
CA ARG A 325 19.66 2.16 23.18
C ARG A 325 19.60 3.43 24.02
N ASP A 326 18.43 4.06 24.06
CA ASP A 326 18.19 5.34 24.71
C ASP A 326 16.70 5.51 25.02
N ALA A 327 16.38 6.39 25.98
CA ALA A 327 15.02 6.64 26.43
C ALA A 327 14.10 7.23 25.34
N ASP A 328 14.66 7.96 24.37
CA ASP A 328 13.88 8.53 23.26
C ASP A 328 13.39 7.45 22.30
N LYS A 329 14.24 6.45 21.99
CA LYS A 329 13.86 5.26 21.23
C LYS A 329 12.87 4.41 21.98
N GLU A 330 13.06 4.21 23.29
CA GLU A 330 12.12 3.46 24.12
C GLU A 330 10.73 4.08 24.05
N LYS A 331 10.63 5.38 24.33
CA LYS A 331 9.38 6.13 24.22
C LYS A 331 8.77 6.04 22.82
N ARG A 332 9.60 6.17 21.78
CA ARG A 332 9.14 6.11 20.39
C ARG A 332 8.55 4.75 20.03
N PHE A 333 9.23 3.67 20.38
CA PHE A 333 8.85 2.32 19.99
C PHE A 333 7.68 1.80 20.81
N THR A 334 7.66 2.08 22.12
CA THR A 334 6.50 1.79 22.99
C THR A 334 5.27 2.55 22.52
N SER A 335 5.40 3.86 22.24
CA SER A 335 4.28 4.65 21.71
C SER A 335 3.80 4.15 20.35
N CYS A 336 4.70 3.70 19.47
CA CYS A 336 4.32 3.10 18.19
C CYS A 336 3.52 1.82 18.39
N ARG A 337 4.04 0.87 19.20
CA ARG A 337 3.36 -0.39 19.55
C ARG A 337 1.95 -0.13 20.08
N ASP A 338 1.80 0.82 20.98
CA ASP A 338 0.56 1.05 21.71
C ASP A 338 -0.52 1.78 20.88
N HIS A 339 -0.14 2.62 19.92
CA HIS A 339 -1.08 3.55 19.26
C HIS A 339 -1.25 3.34 17.75
N TRP A 340 -0.42 2.52 17.10
CA TRP A 340 -0.50 2.34 15.64
C TRP A 340 -1.41 1.19 15.22
N GLY A 341 -2.00 0.46 16.17
CA GLY A 341 -2.90 -0.65 15.87
C GLY A 341 -2.20 -1.83 15.18
N TRP A 342 -0.95 -2.10 15.56
CA TRP A 342 -0.25 -3.33 15.16
C TRP A 342 -0.69 -4.48 16.04
N HIS A 343 -1.03 -5.60 15.42
CA HIS A 343 -1.31 -6.81 16.18
C HIS A 343 -0.01 -7.41 16.75
N ALA A 344 -0.10 -8.05 17.92
CA ALA A 344 1.07 -8.48 18.69
C ALA A 344 1.93 -9.56 18.01
N ASP A 345 1.43 -10.24 16.99
CA ASP A 345 2.19 -11.18 16.16
C ASP A 345 3.04 -10.48 15.08
N HIS A 346 2.86 -9.18 14.88
CA HIS A 346 3.58 -8.38 13.87
C HIS A 346 4.51 -7.32 14.48
N MET A 347 4.33 -6.96 15.75
CA MET A 347 5.18 -5.98 16.46
C MET A 347 5.21 -6.25 17.96
N GLN A 348 6.41 -6.39 18.51
CA GLN A 348 6.62 -6.70 19.93
C GLN A 348 7.78 -5.89 20.50
N ILE A 349 7.71 -5.52 21.78
CA ILE A 349 8.91 -5.12 22.54
C ILE A 349 9.41 -6.39 23.22
N VAL A 350 10.67 -6.72 23.01
CA VAL A 350 11.34 -7.89 23.60
C VAL A 350 12.53 -7.46 24.43
N ASP A 351 12.82 -8.20 25.49
CA ASP A 351 14.02 -7.97 26.31
C ASP A 351 15.31 -8.36 25.57
N ALA A 352 16.47 -8.05 26.16
CA ALA A 352 17.78 -8.27 25.55
C ALA A 352 18.09 -9.76 25.34
N ASP A 353 17.61 -10.64 26.23
CA ASP A 353 17.85 -12.08 26.12
C ASP A 353 17.02 -12.69 24.97
N THR A 354 15.75 -12.29 24.86
CA THR A 354 14.89 -12.66 23.73
C THR A 354 15.40 -12.07 22.42
N ALA A 355 15.82 -10.80 22.42
CA ALA A 355 16.44 -10.15 21.26
C ALA A 355 17.71 -10.89 20.81
N SER A 356 18.56 -11.31 21.76
CA SER A 356 19.76 -12.10 21.50
C SER A 356 19.42 -13.46 20.89
N ALA A 357 18.42 -14.13 21.45
CA ALA A 357 17.94 -15.42 20.95
C ALA A 357 17.44 -15.31 19.50
N ILE A 358 16.63 -14.29 19.19
CA ILE A 358 16.14 -14.02 17.83
C ILE A 358 17.32 -13.69 16.90
N ALA A 359 18.20 -12.77 17.31
CA ALA A 359 19.34 -12.33 16.54
C ALA A 359 20.35 -13.46 16.27
N GLY A 360 20.43 -14.47 17.15
CA GLY A 360 21.48 -15.49 17.10
C GLY A 360 22.87 -14.97 17.51
N VAL A 361 22.95 -13.74 18.02
CA VAL A 361 24.14 -13.08 18.54
C VAL A 361 23.78 -12.33 19.81
N ARG A 362 24.75 -12.14 20.73
CA ARG A 362 24.51 -11.36 21.94
C ARG A 362 24.27 -9.89 21.58
N VAL A 363 23.13 -9.38 21.99
CA VAL A 363 22.82 -7.95 22.07
C VAL A 363 22.46 -7.62 23.52
N ASP A 364 22.90 -6.47 24.01
CA ASP A 364 22.68 -6.08 25.41
C ASP A 364 21.44 -5.19 25.59
N ASP A 365 20.86 -4.74 24.48
CA ASP A 365 19.69 -3.86 24.45
C ASP A 365 18.39 -4.66 24.25
N ALA A 366 17.31 -4.20 24.90
CA ALA A 366 15.95 -4.56 24.50
C ALA A 366 15.68 -4.08 23.06
N ALA A 367 14.65 -4.61 22.41
CA ALA A 367 14.36 -4.28 21.01
C ALA A 367 12.87 -4.20 20.70
N LEU A 368 12.52 -3.35 19.73
CA LEU A 368 11.28 -3.51 18.98
C LEU A 368 11.52 -4.56 17.89
N TYR A 369 10.82 -5.68 18.00
CA TYR A 369 10.88 -6.80 17.08
C TYR A 369 9.73 -6.76 16.08
N LEU A 370 10.06 -6.87 14.79
CA LEU A 370 9.15 -7.02 13.66
C LEU A 370 9.40 -8.39 13.01
N PRO A 371 8.61 -9.43 13.33
CA PRO A 371 8.80 -10.78 12.81
C PRO A 371 8.69 -10.85 11.29
N ASP A 372 7.84 -10.01 10.70
CA ASP A 372 7.64 -9.95 9.25
C ASP A 372 8.79 -9.27 8.50
N GLY A 373 9.83 -8.78 9.21
CA GLY A 373 11.02 -8.18 8.61
C GLY A 373 11.67 -9.08 7.55
N ARG A 374 12.06 -8.47 6.43
CA ARG A 374 12.62 -9.16 5.26
C ARG A 374 13.82 -8.41 4.73
N GLN A 375 14.74 -9.15 4.12
CA GLN A 375 15.68 -8.59 3.16
C GLN A 375 15.13 -8.72 1.74
N VAL A 376 15.55 -7.80 0.88
CA VAL A 376 15.39 -7.83 -0.57
C VAL A 376 16.63 -7.24 -1.21
N SER A 377 16.95 -7.61 -2.45
CA SER A 377 17.93 -6.91 -3.28
C SER A 377 17.23 -5.80 -4.05
N PRO A 378 17.44 -4.50 -3.73
CA PRO A 378 16.84 -3.42 -4.49
C PRO A 378 17.15 -3.48 -5.99
N ARG A 379 18.37 -3.88 -6.35
CA ARG A 379 18.80 -4.04 -7.74
C ARG A 379 18.02 -5.12 -8.47
N GLU A 380 18.00 -6.34 -7.93
CA GLU A 380 17.28 -7.44 -8.57
C GLU A 380 15.77 -7.22 -8.54
N PHE A 381 15.25 -6.52 -7.52
CA PHE A 381 13.85 -6.14 -7.46
C PHE A 381 13.47 -5.17 -8.58
N CYS A 382 14.28 -4.13 -8.86
CA CYS A 382 14.07 -3.24 -9.99
C CYS A 382 14.09 -4.00 -11.33
N ARG A 383 15.09 -4.87 -11.51
CA ARG A 383 15.23 -5.69 -12.73
C ARG A 383 14.02 -6.59 -12.93
N ALA A 384 13.55 -7.26 -11.87
CA ALA A 384 12.39 -8.12 -11.91
C ALA A 384 11.10 -7.34 -12.24
N MET A 385 10.89 -6.16 -11.64
CA MET A 385 9.73 -5.32 -11.96
C MET A 385 9.76 -4.76 -13.39
N ALA A 386 10.94 -4.54 -13.97
CA ALA A 386 11.10 -4.08 -15.34
C ALA A 386 10.86 -5.17 -16.40
N GLN A 387 10.79 -6.46 -16.01
CA GLN A 387 10.56 -7.55 -16.95
C GLN A 387 9.21 -7.40 -17.66
N GLY A 388 9.23 -7.53 -18.99
CA GLY A 388 8.05 -7.39 -19.84
C GLY A 388 7.60 -5.94 -20.07
N ILE A 389 8.37 -4.94 -19.62
CA ILE A 389 8.13 -3.52 -19.88
C ILE A 389 9.06 -3.05 -21.01
N GLU A 390 8.57 -2.19 -21.91
CA GLU A 390 9.41 -1.54 -22.92
C GLU A 390 10.44 -0.63 -22.21
N CYS A 391 11.70 -1.05 -22.16
CA CYS A 391 12.78 -0.31 -21.52
C CYS A 391 13.79 0.19 -22.56
N ARG A 392 14.18 1.46 -22.43
CA ARG A 392 15.21 2.12 -23.23
C ARG A 392 16.37 2.50 -22.31
N ASN A 393 17.30 1.57 -22.17
CA ASN A 393 18.53 1.74 -21.40
C ASN A 393 19.59 2.48 -22.23
N GLY A 394 20.57 3.10 -21.59
CA GLY A 394 21.58 3.90 -22.30
C GLY A 394 21.03 5.19 -22.92
N VAL A 395 19.83 5.64 -22.53
CA VAL A 395 19.16 6.81 -23.11
C VAL A 395 19.01 7.90 -22.06
N ASP A 396 19.82 8.95 -22.20
CA ASP A 396 19.70 10.14 -21.37
C ASP A 396 18.62 11.09 -21.91
N ILE A 397 17.58 11.32 -21.11
CA ILE A 397 16.49 12.24 -21.46
C ILE A 397 16.84 13.63 -20.93
N SER A 398 17.38 14.45 -21.83
CA SER A 398 17.79 15.83 -21.55
C SER A 398 16.66 16.86 -21.75
N SER A 399 15.58 16.49 -22.43
CA SER A 399 14.45 17.39 -22.71
C SER A 399 13.11 16.65 -22.66
N ILE A 400 12.14 17.28 -21.98
CA ILE A 400 10.75 16.86 -21.86
C ILE A 400 9.92 18.11 -22.17
N VAL A 401 9.20 18.09 -23.28
CA VAL A 401 8.51 19.27 -23.81
C VAL A 401 7.03 18.99 -23.92
N ARG A 402 6.20 19.89 -23.39
CA ARG A 402 4.75 19.79 -23.57
C ARG A 402 4.42 20.04 -25.04
N ARG A 403 3.51 19.25 -25.62
CA ARG A 403 3.07 19.45 -27.01
C ARG A 403 2.07 20.59 -27.07
N ASP A 404 2.22 21.44 -28.08
CA ASP A 404 1.33 22.58 -28.37
C ASP A 404 0.17 22.19 -29.32
N ASP A 405 -0.35 20.97 -29.19
CA ASP A 405 -1.50 20.47 -29.96
C ASP A 405 -2.77 20.38 -29.08
N GLU A 406 -3.95 20.38 -29.72
CA GLU A 406 -5.25 20.30 -29.01
C GLU A 406 -5.40 19.02 -28.16
N ALA A 407 -4.67 17.96 -28.51
CA ALA A 407 -4.65 16.70 -27.77
C ALA A 407 -3.78 16.77 -26.50
N GLY A 408 -2.86 17.74 -26.41
CA GLY A 408 -1.93 17.91 -25.30
C GLY A 408 -0.89 16.78 -25.19
N GLY A 409 -0.38 16.56 -23.98
CA GLY A 409 0.66 15.56 -23.72
C GLY A 409 2.08 16.08 -23.94
N TRP A 410 3.02 15.16 -24.16
CA TRP A 410 4.45 15.40 -23.98
C TRP A 410 5.30 14.74 -25.08
N ASN A 411 6.36 15.42 -25.50
CA ASN A 411 7.43 14.86 -26.30
C ASN A 411 8.61 14.47 -25.40
N VAL A 412 9.02 13.21 -25.47
CA VAL A 412 10.14 12.64 -24.72
C VAL A 412 11.02 11.86 -25.69
N GLY A 413 12.29 12.27 -25.84
CA GLY A 413 13.23 11.58 -26.73
C GLY A 413 12.78 11.52 -28.20
N GLY A 414 12.01 12.52 -28.66
CA GLY A 414 11.50 12.58 -30.03
C GLY A 414 10.17 11.85 -30.26
N GLU A 415 9.56 11.28 -29.22
CA GLU A 415 8.31 10.53 -29.32
C GLU A 415 7.20 11.13 -28.45
N SER A 416 5.94 11.01 -28.90
CA SER A 416 4.76 11.52 -28.19
C SER A 416 4.25 10.53 -27.13
N PHE A 417 3.86 11.10 -25.98
CA PHE A 417 3.27 10.44 -24.82
C PHE A 417 2.11 11.28 -24.28
N ASP A 418 1.12 10.62 -23.67
CA ASP A 418 -0.02 11.32 -23.06
C ASP A 418 0.35 11.88 -21.68
N ALA A 419 1.25 11.20 -20.98
CA ALA A 419 1.74 11.58 -19.66
C ALA A 419 3.20 11.19 -19.45
N VAL A 420 3.87 11.87 -18.50
CA VAL A 420 5.26 11.63 -18.12
C VAL A 420 5.36 11.54 -16.60
N ILE A 421 6.15 10.57 -16.12
CA ILE A 421 6.45 10.39 -14.69
C ILE A 421 7.94 10.59 -14.46
N LEU A 422 8.28 11.60 -13.67
CA LEU A 422 9.63 11.89 -13.21
C LEU A 422 9.97 11.00 -12.00
N ALA A 423 10.84 10.01 -12.20
CA ALA A 423 11.29 9.06 -11.19
C ALA A 423 12.83 8.91 -11.13
N ALA A 424 13.55 9.92 -11.63
CA ALA A 424 15.00 9.91 -11.86
C ALA A 424 15.86 10.20 -10.62
N GLY A 425 15.35 9.91 -9.42
CA GLY A 425 16.10 10.08 -8.17
C GLY A 425 16.64 11.50 -7.99
N ILE A 426 17.98 11.64 -7.89
CA ILE A 426 18.62 12.95 -7.73
C ILE A 426 18.55 13.82 -8.98
N ASP A 427 18.40 13.24 -10.17
CA ASP A 427 18.32 14.01 -11.41
C ASP A 427 16.97 14.73 -11.54
N CYS A 428 15.98 14.37 -10.72
CA CYS A 428 14.78 15.19 -10.53
C CYS A 428 15.10 16.63 -10.11
N LEU A 429 16.22 16.87 -9.38
CA LEU A 429 16.62 18.23 -8.99
C LEU A 429 16.97 19.12 -10.19
N LYS A 430 17.28 18.53 -11.36
CA LYS A 430 17.63 19.25 -12.59
C LYS A 430 16.40 19.67 -13.39
N HIS A 431 15.23 19.09 -13.11
CA HIS A 431 14.03 19.35 -13.90
C HIS A 431 13.40 20.70 -13.50
N PRO A 432 13.16 21.64 -14.44
CA PRO A 432 12.66 22.98 -14.12
C PRO A 432 11.35 22.99 -13.33
N ALA A 433 10.41 22.09 -13.65
CA ALA A 433 9.14 21.97 -12.94
C ALA A 433 9.26 21.55 -11.46
N LEU A 434 10.44 21.09 -11.03
CA LEU A 434 10.71 20.67 -9.65
C LEU A 434 11.61 21.68 -8.90
N ALA A 435 12.06 22.75 -9.55
CA ALA A 435 13.05 23.69 -9.00
C ALA A 435 12.59 24.40 -7.71
N ALA A 436 11.28 24.61 -7.55
CA ALA A 436 10.70 25.24 -6.36
C ALA A 436 10.52 24.27 -5.17
N LEU A 437 10.71 22.97 -5.38
CA LEU A 437 10.58 21.98 -4.32
C LEU A 437 11.86 21.93 -3.48
N PRO A 438 11.78 21.88 -2.13
CA PRO A 438 12.96 21.88 -1.27
C PRO A 438 13.59 20.48 -1.19
N LEU A 439 14.13 20.02 -2.33
CA LEU A 439 14.80 18.75 -2.52
C LEU A 439 16.31 18.91 -2.35
N HIS A 440 16.94 17.89 -1.78
CA HIS A 440 18.39 17.85 -1.60
C HIS A 440 18.91 16.41 -1.67
N THR A 441 20.22 16.30 -1.80
CA THR A 441 20.97 15.05 -1.81
C THR A 441 21.38 14.64 -0.40
N VAL A 442 21.40 13.33 -0.15
CA VAL A 442 21.99 12.73 1.05
C VAL A 442 22.84 11.54 0.65
N ARG A 443 24.14 11.63 0.83
CA ARG A 443 25.06 10.52 0.58
C ARG A 443 24.93 9.45 1.65
N GLY A 444 25.04 8.19 1.23
CA GLY A 444 25.29 7.09 2.14
C GLY A 444 26.19 6.03 1.52
N GLN A 445 27.12 5.55 2.33
CA GLN A 445 27.98 4.41 2.04
C GLN A 445 27.50 3.19 2.82
N ILE A 446 27.57 2.03 2.17
CA ILE A 446 27.34 0.71 2.76
C ILE A 446 28.55 -0.16 2.44
N MET A 447 28.73 -1.23 3.21
CA MET A 447 29.74 -2.26 2.95
C MET A 447 29.10 -3.64 2.98
N SER A 448 29.58 -4.51 2.10
CA SER A 448 29.31 -5.94 2.09
C SER A 448 30.54 -6.65 2.65
N VAL A 449 30.34 -7.53 3.60
CA VAL A 449 31.41 -8.33 4.23
C VAL A 449 31.06 -9.81 4.13
N GLU A 450 32.07 -10.66 4.16
CA GLU A 450 31.85 -12.07 4.48
C GLU A 450 31.21 -12.17 5.86
N ALA A 451 30.28 -13.12 6.01
CA ALA A 451 29.51 -13.29 7.24
C ALA A 451 30.45 -13.51 8.43
N GLY A 452 30.24 -12.74 9.50
CA GLY A 452 31.02 -12.85 10.72
C GLY A 452 30.73 -14.14 11.50
N THR A 453 31.50 -14.38 12.57
CA THR A 453 31.21 -15.49 13.51
C THR A 453 31.13 -14.94 14.94
N PRO A 454 29.97 -15.02 15.63
CA PRO A 454 28.67 -15.47 15.11
C PRO A 454 28.01 -14.42 14.19
N ALA A 455 27.23 -14.88 13.21
CA ALA A 455 26.50 -14.01 12.29
C ALA A 455 25.06 -13.78 12.77
N PRO A 456 24.58 -12.51 12.79
CA PRO A 456 23.16 -12.21 12.96
C PRO A 456 22.25 -12.95 11.98
N ARG A 457 21.19 -13.56 12.51
CA ARG A 457 20.09 -14.22 11.78
C ARG A 457 18.92 -13.29 11.49
N ALA A 458 18.82 -12.20 12.25
CA ALA A 458 17.86 -11.13 12.05
C ALA A 458 18.57 -9.84 11.66
N ASN A 459 17.86 -8.93 11.00
CA ASN A 459 18.41 -7.60 10.76
C ASN A 459 18.45 -6.81 12.06
N LEU A 460 19.57 -6.15 12.34
CA LEU A 460 19.76 -5.32 13.53
C LEU A 460 19.79 -3.85 13.14
N CYS A 461 18.98 -3.01 13.78
CA CYS A 461 18.89 -1.57 13.57
C CYS A 461 19.20 -0.82 14.87
N PHE A 462 20.18 0.07 14.87
CA PHE A 462 20.67 0.72 16.09
C PHE A 462 21.11 2.18 15.90
N GLY A 463 20.94 2.74 14.71
CA GLY A 463 21.48 4.05 14.29
C GLY A 463 22.32 3.90 13.01
N GLY A 464 22.98 2.74 12.91
CA GLY A 464 23.23 2.04 11.66
C GLY A 464 22.42 0.74 11.61
N TYR A 465 22.86 -0.20 10.78
CA TYR A 465 22.29 -1.52 10.66
C TYR A 465 23.33 -2.58 10.30
N ILE A 466 23.07 -3.82 10.75
CA ILE A 466 23.72 -5.05 10.28
C ILE A 466 22.63 -5.93 9.70
N GLY A 467 22.74 -6.29 8.43
CA GLY A 467 21.84 -7.24 7.80
C GLY A 467 22.09 -8.67 8.30
N ALA A 468 21.03 -9.45 8.40
CA ALA A 468 21.14 -10.90 8.54
C ALA A 468 22.05 -11.50 7.46
N ALA A 469 22.86 -12.49 7.82
CA ALA A 469 23.72 -13.19 6.87
C ALA A 469 22.91 -14.04 5.89
N GLN A 470 23.25 -13.92 4.62
CA GLN A 470 22.65 -14.69 3.54
C GLN A 470 23.70 -14.99 2.47
N ASP A 471 23.75 -16.25 2.07
CA ASP A 471 24.72 -16.76 1.08
C ASP A 471 26.17 -16.42 1.46
N GLY A 472 26.48 -16.45 2.76
CA GLY A 472 27.81 -16.13 3.28
C GLY A 472 28.18 -14.64 3.29
N VAL A 473 27.26 -13.73 2.95
CA VAL A 473 27.51 -12.28 2.89
C VAL A 473 26.55 -11.50 3.81
N GLN A 474 27.05 -10.42 4.40
CA GLN A 474 26.28 -9.45 5.19
C GLN A 474 26.47 -8.04 4.66
N VAL A 475 25.40 -7.24 4.65
CA VAL A 475 25.47 -5.82 4.35
C VAL A 475 25.34 -5.01 5.63
N MET A 476 26.23 -4.05 5.80
CA MET A 476 26.25 -3.13 6.93
C MET A 476 26.22 -1.70 6.43
N GLY A 477 25.60 -0.83 7.22
CA GLY A 477 25.58 0.57 6.89
C GLY A 477 24.72 1.40 7.83
N SER A 478 24.35 2.61 7.43
CA SER A 478 25.01 3.36 6.37
C SER A 478 25.46 4.69 6.93
N THR A 479 26.45 5.32 6.32
CA THR A 479 26.67 6.74 6.56
C THR A 479 25.46 7.57 6.11
N PHE A 480 25.31 8.74 6.71
CA PHE A 480 24.25 9.71 6.41
C PHE A 480 24.84 11.11 6.35
N GLN A 481 25.31 11.51 5.17
CA GLN A 481 26.07 12.74 4.97
C GLN A 481 25.28 13.69 4.06
N LYS A 482 24.74 14.75 4.67
CA LYS A 482 24.15 15.86 3.93
C LYS A 482 25.27 16.70 3.31
N TRP A 483 24.98 17.37 2.20
CA TRP A 483 25.89 18.34 1.55
C TRP A 483 27.17 17.75 0.94
N LEU A 484 27.30 16.43 0.92
CA LEU A 484 28.43 15.74 0.31
C LEU A 484 27.99 15.04 -0.98
N ASP A 485 28.19 15.71 -2.11
CA ASP A 485 27.65 15.28 -3.41
C ASP A 485 28.66 14.48 -4.23
N THR A 486 29.05 13.33 -3.69
CA THR A 486 29.96 12.39 -4.38
C THR A 486 29.56 10.94 -4.13
N THR A 487 29.83 10.08 -5.11
CA THR A 487 29.69 8.62 -5.00
C THR A 487 31.03 7.92 -4.78
N ASN A 488 32.13 8.67 -4.60
CA ASN A 488 33.44 8.10 -4.30
C ASN A 488 33.41 7.38 -2.96
N LEU A 489 34.06 6.22 -2.88
CA LEU A 489 34.24 5.51 -1.62
C LEU A 489 35.24 6.26 -0.73
N ARG A 490 35.03 6.16 0.59
CA ARG A 490 35.92 6.75 1.59
C ARG A 490 36.20 5.72 2.68
N ASP A 491 37.47 5.51 3.02
CA ASP A 491 37.85 4.51 4.03
C ASP A 491 37.37 4.90 5.43
N GLU A 492 37.35 6.19 5.76
CA GLU A 492 36.77 6.71 7.01
C GLU A 492 35.29 6.31 7.19
N ASP A 493 34.53 6.19 6.10
CA ASP A 493 33.13 5.77 6.17
C ASP A 493 33.02 4.26 6.47
N ASN A 494 33.95 3.45 5.97
CA ASN A 494 34.02 2.01 6.31
C ASN A 494 34.38 1.83 7.79
N ILE A 495 35.37 2.59 8.29
CA ILE A 495 35.75 2.58 9.70
C ILE A 495 34.56 2.99 10.56
N TYR A 496 33.87 4.08 10.21
CA TYR A 496 32.67 4.54 10.92
C TYR A 496 31.58 3.45 10.98
N ILE A 497 31.29 2.77 9.86
CA ILE A 497 30.27 1.70 9.83
C ILE A 497 30.67 0.54 10.76
N LEU A 498 31.94 0.13 10.73
CA LEU A 498 32.45 -0.92 11.60
C LEU A 498 32.39 -0.54 13.09
N ASP A 499 32.73 0.70 13.43
CA ASP A 499 32.66 1.20 14.80
C ASP A 499 31.23 1.23 15.32
N GLN A 500 30.27 1.67 14.49
CA GLN A 500 28.84 1.62 14.84
C GLN A 500 28.37 0.18 15.07
N ALA A 501 28.79 -0.76 14.21
CA ALA A 501 28.44 -2.18 14.34
C ALA A 501 28.99 -2.78 15.64
N ARG A 502 30.27 -2.58 15.94
CA ARG A 502 30.91 -3.04 17.18
C ARG A 502 30.28 -2.42 18.42
N GLY A 503 29.89 -1.15 18.33
CA GLY A 503 29.22 -0.46 19.42
C GLY A 503 27.80 -0.99 19.71
N ALA A 504 27.16 -1.68 18.77
CA ALA A 504 25.83 -2.27 18.95
C ALA A 504 25.88 -3.77 19.23
N VAL A 505 26.89 -4.47 18.71
CA VAL A 505 27.10 -5.91 18.92
C VAL A 505 28.57 -6.10 19.27
N PRO A 506 28.97 -6.01 20.56
CA PRO A 506 30.38 -6.01 20.95
C PRO A 506 31.17 -7.25 20.51
N ALA A 507 30.50 -8.42 20.47
CA ALA A 507 31.09 -9.68 20.03
C ALA A 507 31.11 -9.84 18.50
N PHE A 508 30.58 -8.88 17.73
CA PHE A 508 30.53 -8.97 16.29
C PHE A 508 31.89 -8.70 15.65
N ALA A 509 32.43 -9.73 15.00
CA ALA A 509 33.61 -9.66 14.16
C ALA A 509 33.21 -9.98 12.71
N PRO A 510 33.11 -8.98 11.82
CA PRO A 510 32.83 -9.25 10.41
C PRO A 510 34.03 -9.92 9.73
N GLY A 511 33.76 -10.69 8.67
CA GLY A 511 34.81 -11.17 7.79
C GLY A 511 35.39 -10.06 6.90
N PRO A 512 36.25 -10.41 5.94
CA PRO A 512 36.81 -9.47 4.96
C PRO A 512 35.72 -8.68 4.21
N VAL A 513 36.07 -7.45 3.83
CA VAL A 513 35.21 -6.62 2.97
C VAL A 513 35.17 -7.23 1.57
N VAL A 514 33.97 -7.58 1.13
CA VAL A 514 33.70 -8.12 -0.22
C VAL A 514 33.48 -6.98 -1.21
N ASP A 515 32.72 -5.96 -0.80
CA ASP A 515 32.36 -4.83 -1.64
C ASP A 515 31.98 -3.60 -0.78
N ALA A 516 32.02 -2.41 -1.36
CA ALA A 516 31.50 -1.20 -0.74
C ALA A 516 30.86 -0.30 -1.79
N ARG A 517 29.80 0.41 -1.39
CA ARG A 517 29.02 1.24 -2.30
C ARG A 517 28.60 2.53 -1.65
N ALA A 518 28.87 3.65 -2.31
CA ALA A 518 28.33 4.95 -1.96
C ALA A 518 27.37 5.47 -3.05
N ALA A 519 26.26 6.06 -2.62
CA ALA A 519 25.27 6.65 -3.51
C ALA A 519 24.62 7.90 -2.91
N LEU A 520 24.09 8.76 -3.77
CA LEU A 520 23.26 9.88 -3.36
C LEU A 520 21.78 9.48 -3.35
N ARG A 521 21.11 9.76 -2.23
CA ARG A 521 19.65 9.67 -2.09
C ARG A 521 19.06 11.04 -2.40
N CYS A 522 17.89 11.07 -3.03
CA CYS A 522 17.06 12.27 -3.06
C CYS A 522 16.18 12.31 -1.80
N ALA A 523 16.12 13.45 -1.11
CA ALA A 523 15.29 13.68 0.05
C ALA A 523 14.62 15.05 -0.03
N ALA A 524 13.40 15.15 0.52
CA ALA A 524 12.74 16.44 0.74
C ALA A 524 13.11 16.98 2.12
N GLN A 525 12.99 18.31 2.30
CA GLN A 525 13.26 18.97 3.59
C GLN A 525 12.46 18.39 4.76
N ASP A 526 11.20 18.01 4.54
CA ASP A 526 10.33 17.38 5.54
C ASP A 526 10.56 15.86 5.69
N ARG A 527 11.47 15.28 4.90
CA ARG A 527 11.82 13.85 4.85
C ARG A 527 10.65 12.95 4.45
N PHE A 528 9.56 13.50 3.92
CA PHE A 528 8.44 12.74 3.38
C PHE A 528 8.55 12.68 1.85
N PRO A 529 8.22 11.56 1.19
CA PRO A 529 8.33 11.46 -0.26
C PRO A 529 7.50 12.53 -0.99
N VAL A 530 7.86 12.77 -2.25
CA VAL A 530 7.13 13.70 -3.12
C VAL A 530 6.51 12.88 -4.25
N ILE A 531 5.20 12.70 -4.17
CA ILE A 531 4.44 11.80 -5.04
C ILE A 531 3.14 12.49 -5.46
N GLY A 532 2.92 12.63 -6.77
CA GLY A 532 1.66 13.19 -7.29
C GLY A 532 1.84 13.94 -8.62
N ALA A 533 0.75 14.57 -9.07
CA ALA A 533 0.76 15.47 -10.21
C ALA A 533 1.51 16.78 -9.87
N LEU A 534 2.18 17.36 -10.86
CA LEU A 534 2.76 18.70 -10.74
C LEU A 534 1.71 19.77 -11.04
N MET A 535 1.72 20.82 -10.22
CA MET A 535 0.81 21.96 -10.35
C MET A 535 1.00 22.64 -11.71
N ASP A 536 -0.11 22.99 -12.37
CA ASP A 536 -0.16 23.66 -13.67
C ASP A 536 0.56 22.92 -14.82
N GLN A 537 0.81 21.62 -14.66
CA GLN A 537 1.47 20.77 -15.66
C GLN A 537 0.64 19.49 -15.92
N PRO A 538 -0.48 19.58 -16.66
CA PRO A 538 -1.33 18.43 -16.96
C PRO A 538 -0.56 17.26 -17.58
N GLY A 539 -0.76 16.06 -17.04
CA GLY A 539 -0.06 14.85 -17.50
C GLY A 539 1.39 14.72 -17.02
N LEU A 540 1.92 15.63 -16.21
CA LEU A 540 3.25 15.52 -15.60
C LEU A 540 3.14 15.12 -14.12
N TYR A 541 3.75 14.00 -13.78
CA TYR A 541 3.75 13.44 -12.43
C TYR A 541 5.17 13.26 -11.92
N VAL A 542 5.32 13.13 -10.61
CA VAL A 542 6.61 12.87 -9.96
C VAL A 542 6.46 11.80 -8.88
N THR A 543 7.49 10.97 -8.72
CA THR A 543 7.70 10.09 -7.58
C THR A 543 9.18 10.12 -7.20
N THR A 544 9.53 10.98 -6.23
CA THR A 544 10.92 11.21 -5.81
C THR A 544 11.01 11.43 -4.30
N ALA A 545 12.20 11.80 -3.82
CA ALA A 545 12.45 12.11 -2.41
C ALA A 545 12.20 10.95 -1.42
N HIS A 546 12.33 9.71 -1.90
CA HIS A 546 12.11 8.49 -1.10
C HIS A 546 13.15 8.25 0.01
N GLY A 547 14.25 9.02 0.02
CA GLY A 547 15.27 8.96 1.06
C GLY A 547 15.87 7.55 1.25
N SER A 548 16.00 7.12 2.50
CA SER A 548 16.52 5.79 2.87
C SER A 548 15.46 4.70 2.97
N HIS A 549 14.18 5.00 2.73
CA HIS A 549 13.08 4.05 2.83
C HIS A 549 12.50 3.69 1.45
N GLY A 550 13.27 3.92 0.38
CA GLY A 550 12.83 3.73 -1.00
C GLY A 550 12.31 2.34 -1.32
N ILE A 551 12.76 1.29 -0.65
CA ILE A 551 12.24 -0.08 -0.84
C ILE A 551 10.73 -0.15 -0.55
N VAL A 552 10.27 0.50 0.53
CA VAL A 552 8.84 0.47 0.91
C VAL A 552 8.08 1.61 0.26
N SER A 553 8.64 2.83 0.24
CA SER A 553 7.92 4.02 -0.19
C SER A 553 7.72 4.09 -1.71
N SER A 554 8.63 3.53 -2.51
CA SER A 554 8.48 3.49 -3.98
C SER A 554 7.33 2.60 -4.42
N VAL A 555 7.18 1.42 -3.81
CA VAL A 555 6.13 0.44 -4.11
C VAL A 555 4.75 1.00 -3.74
N ALA A 556 4.65 1.69 -2.60
CA ALA A 556 3.43 2.40 -2.21
C ALA A 556 3.15 3.59 -3.15
N GLY A 557 4.17 4.41 -3.41
CA GLY A 557 4.03 5.57 -4.30
C GLY A 557 3.63 5.22 -5.73
N ALA A 558 4.12 4.10 -6.24
CA ALA A 558 3.73 3.55 -7.53
C ALA A 558 2.23 3.27 -7.60
N ARG A 559 1.67 2.62 -6.58
CA ARG A 559 0.25 2.30 -6.52
C ARG A 559 -0.60 3.58 -6.41
N ILE A 560 -0.18 4.54 -5.58
CA ILE A 560 -0.85 5.85 -5.46
C ILE A 560 -0.91 6.55 -6.82
N LEU A 561 0.21 6.65 -7.54
CA LEU A 561 0.23 7.27 -8.87
C LEU A 561 -0.64 6.53 -9.86
N ALA A 562 -0.60 5.20 -9.86
CA ALA A 562 -1.47 4.40 -10.72
C ALA A 562 -2.96 4.57 -10.36
N ASP A 563 -3.33 4.77 -9.09
CA ASP A 563 -4.71 5.09 -8.69
C ASP A 563 -5.14 6.48 -9.17
N ILE A 564 -4.27 7.49 -9.03
CA ILE A 564 -4.49 8.86 -9.50
C ILE A 564 -4.66 8.89 -11.02
N ILE A 565 -3.77 8.19 -11.75
CA ILE A 565 -3.79 8.12 -13.21
C ILE A 565 -4.97 7.27 -13.69
N GLY A 566 -5.25 6.12 -13.07
CA GLY A 566 -6.27 5.18 -13.51
C GLY A 566 -7.70 5.55 -13.10
N GLY A 567 -7.89 6.57 -12.26
CA GLY A 567 -9.19 7.02 -11.75
C GLY A 567 -9.90 6.00 -10.85
N GLY A 568 -9.15 5.04 -10.28
CA GLY A 568 -9.67 3.98 -9.41
C GLY A 568 -9.79 4.41 -7.95
N VAL A 569 -10.24 3.48 -7.09
CA VAL A 569 -10.21 3.66 -5.63
C VAL A 569 -8.79 3.95 -5.16
N TRP A 570 -8.60 4.99 -4.36
CA TRP A 570 -7.28 5.30 -3.82
C TRP A 570 -6.83 4.25 -2.80
N SER A 571 -5.59 3.79 -2.93
CA SER A 571 -4.95 2.82 -2.05
C SER A 571 -4.60 3.35 -0.66
N LEU A 572 -4.75 4.65 -0.43
CA LEU A 572 -4.48 5.33 0.83
C LEU A 572 -5.54 6.42 1.11
N PRO A 573 -5.63 6.88 2.37
CA PRO A 573 -6.46 8.03 2.75
C PRO A 573 -6.15 9.29 1.92
N GLY A 574 -7.19 10.07 1.61
CA GLY A 574 -7.04 11.30 0.82
C GLY A 574 -6.13 12.35 1.47
N ASP A 575 -6.19 12.49 2.78
CA ASP A 575 -5.31 13.37 3.58
C ASP A 575 -3.83 12.94 3.52
N VAL A 576 -3.56 11.63 3.50
CA VAL A 576 -2.21 11.08 3.33
C VAL A 576 -1.68 11.35 1.92
N VAL A 577 -2.51 11.16 0.88
CA VAL A 577 -2.13 11.46 -0.51
C VAL A 577 -1.86 12.96 -0.69
N GLU A 578 -2.66 13.84 -0.08
CA GLU A 578 -2.42 15.28 -0.09
C GLU A 578 -1.15 15.69 0.66
N ALA A 579 -0.78 14.96 1.71
CA ALA A 579 0.48 15.15 2.43
C ALA A 579 1.71 14.71 1.61
N LEU A 580 1.55 13.86 0.59
CA LEU A 580 2.62 13.46 -0.35
C LEU A 580 2.70 14.37 -1.58
N ASN A 581 1.61 15.08 -1.89
CA ASN A 581 1.48 15.90 -3.08
C ASN A 581 2.61 16.96 -3.16
N PRO A 582 3.23 17.19 -4.34
CA PRO A 582 4.27 18.21 -4.53
C PRO A 582 3.82 19.62 -4.11
N GLY A 583 2.56 19.97 -4.34
CA GLY A 583 1.96 21.26 -3.98
C GLY A 583 1.87 21.53 -2.48
N ARG A 584 2.15 20.54 -1.61
CA ARG A 584 2.13 20.72 -0.15
C ARG A 584 3.09 21.81 0.33
N PHE A 585 4.22 22.00 -0.33
CA PHE A 585 5.22 22.99 0.09
C PHE A 585 4.70 24.41 -0.14
N ALA A 586 4.14 24.67 -1.33
CA ALA A 586 3.49 25.95 -1.63
C ALA A 586 2.33 26.25 -0.66
N ARG A 587 1.47 25.25 -0.39
CA ARG A 587 0.37 25.39 0.57
C ARG A 587 0.84 25.72 1.98
N ARG A 588 1.91 25.05 2.46
CA ARG A 588 2.51 25.32 3.78
C ARG A 588 3.16 26.71 3.86
N THR A 589 3.76 27.19 2.78
CA THR A 589 4.31 28.56 2.73
C THR A 589 3.18 29.58 2.79
N ALA A 590 2.13 29.42 1.96
CA ALA A 590 0.98 30.32 1.97
C ALA A 590 0.23 30.36 3.31
N GLN A 591 0.23 29.25 4.07
CA GLN A 591 -0.34 29.22 5.43
C GLN A 591 0.49 29.98 6.47
N LYS A 592 1.76 30.27 6.19
CA LYS A 592 2.68 30.96 7.11
C LYS A 592 2.74 32.48 6.89
N GLY A 593 2.01 33.01 5.90
CA GLY A 593 2.06 34.41 5.49
C GLY A 593 2.81 34.55 4.19
#